data_AF-A0A7R8VU39-F1
#
_entry.id   AF-A0A7R8VU39-F1
#
_cell.length_a   1.000
_cell.length_b   1.000
_cell.length_c   1.000
_cell.angle_alpha   90.00
_cell.angle_beta   90.00
_cell.angle_gamma   90.00
#
_symmetry.space_group_name_H-M   'P 1'
#
loop_
_entity.id
_entity.type
_entity.pdbx_description
1 polymer ?
#
loop_
_entity_poly.entity_id
_entity_poly.type
_entity_poly.pdbx_seq_one_letter_code
_entity_poly.pdbx_strand_id
1 'polypeptide(L)'
;MPVQSFSIIFGASVLLCVTYASADSVRFAYVTTADGEYEVSFSDAGSMREMQGEVEWTATLKFENTVNLTGWAVLELETDDRYSDEVQAYSAGFLEGFTTADVIYMHWYNTMNGFCEGRTEACRSVQDHLDKNRGWVDQMVVDYSDHQPYWHQASVGAVTQSDA
;
A
#
# COMPACT_ATOMS: atom_id res chain seq x y z
N MET A 1 25.14 15.61 12.03
CA MET A 1 25.96 15.88 13.23
C MET A 1 25.05 15.75 14.43
N PRO A 2 25.19 14.73 15.29
CA PRO A 2 24.33 14.60 16.46
C PRO A 2 24.84 15.53 17.56
N VAL A 3 23.95 16.29 18.19
CA VAL A 3 24.27 17.04 19.41
C VAL A 3 23.96 16.13 20.58
N GLN A 4 25.00 15.66 21.27
CA GLN A 4 24.91 14.93 22.52
C GLN A 4 24.75 15.92 23.68
N SER A 5 23.69 15.78 24.47
CA SER A 5 23.59 16.39 25.80
C SER A 5 23.80 15.31 26.85
N PHE A 6 24.87 15.43 27.64
CA PHE A 6 25.16 14.58 28.79
C PHE A 6 24.69 15.24 30.08
N SER A 7 23.92 14.52 30.90
CA SER A 7 23.71 14.83 32.31
C SER A 7 24.06 13.59 33.15
N ILE A 8 24.88 13.79 34.18
CA ILE A 8 25.45 12.76 35.06
C ILE A 8 24.46 12.45 36.20
N ILE A 9 24.20 11.16 36.48
CA ILE A 9 23.30 10.67 37.52
C ILE A 9 24.08 10.38 38.82
N PHE A 10 23.58 10.86 39.96
CA PHE A 10 23.94 10.38 41.30
C PHE A 10 22.79 9.54 41.88
N GLY A 11 23.09 8.32 42.33
CA GLY A 11 22.35 7.66 43.42
C GLY A 11 21.25 6.67 43.03
N ALA A 12 21.47 5.42 43.46
CA ALA A 12 20.51 4.33 43.68
C ALA A 12 19.71 3.82 42.47
N SER A 13 20.11 2.63 41.99
CA SER A 13 19.33 1.64 41.22
C SER A 13 17.98 2.10 40.67
N VAL A 14 18.03 2.94 39.65
CA VAL A 14 16.95 3.05 38.67
C VAL A 14 17.33 2.06 37.59
N LEU A 15 16.52 1.00 37.48
CA LEU A 15 16.50 0.13 36.32
C LEU A 15 16.32 1.06 35.11
N LEU A 16 17.41 1.40 34.42
CA LEU A 16 17.35 2.01 33.10
C LEU A 16 16.81 0.89 32.20
N CYS A 17 15.50 0.75 32.17
CA CYS A 17 14.85 0.30 30.95
C CYS A 17 15.20 1.40 29.94
N VAL A 18 16.34 1.25 29.26
CA VAL A 18 16.49 1.87 27.96
C VAL A 18 15.41 1.18 27.15
N THR A 19 14.21 1.74 27.16
CA THR A 19 13.28 1.50 26.07
C THR A 19 14.00 2.06 24.86
N TYR A 20 14.81 1.21 24.23
CA TYR A 20 14.94 1.26 22.78
C TYR A 20 13.52 0.95 22.27
N ALA A 21 12.64 1.94 22.37
CA ALA A 21 11.58 2.06 21.40
C ALA A 21 12.34 2.42 20.12
N SER A 22 12.82 1.39 19.40
CA SER A 22 12.87 1.56 17.96
C SER A 22 11.41 1.88 17.63
N ALA A 23 11.16 3.12 17.25
CA ALA A 23 9.89 3.50 16.67
C ALA A 23 9.85 2.87 15.27
N ASP A 24 9.81 1.53 15.21
CA ASP A 24 9.26 0.82 14.06
C ASP A 24 7.76 0.98 14.23
N SER A 25 7.26 2.17 13.86
CA SER A 25 5.89 2.56 14.12
C SER A 25 4.97 1.70 13.26
N VAL A 26 4.26 0.78 13.92
CA VAL A 26 3.06 0.18 13.34
C VAL A 26 2.12 1.34 12.98
N ARG A 27 1.70 1.40 11.72
CA ARG A 27 0.78 2.42 11.21
C ARG A 27 -0.53 1.75 10.86
N PHE A 28 -1.62 2.31 11.36
CA PHE A 28 -2.97 1.95 10.98
C PHE A 28 -3.53 3.04 10.08
N ALA A 29 -4.13 2.63 8.97
CA ALA A 29 -4.75 3.54 8.02
C ALA A 29 -6.05 2.95 7.49
N TYR A 30 -6.93 3.81 7.01
CA TYR A 30 -8.19 3.41 6.39
C TYR A 30 -8.59 4.41 5.31
N VAL A 31 -9.45 3.95 4.40
CA VAL A 31 -10.05 4.76 3.36
C VAL A 31 -11.52 4.99 3.68
N THR A 32 -11.94 6.24 3.63
CA THR A 32 -13.36 6.62 3.60
C THR A 32 -13.73 7.08 2.20
N THR A 33 -14.93 6.74 1.75
CA THR A 33 -15.47 7.24 0.50
C THR A 33 -16.69 8.13 0.74
N ALA A 34 -16.68 9.33 0.14
CA ALA A 34 -17.81 10.25 0.15
C ALA A 34 -17.93 10.90 -1.24
N ASP A 35 -19.11 10.82 -1.86
CA ASP A 35 -19.39 11.41 -3.19
C ASP A 35 -18.41 11.00 -4.30
N GLY A 36 -17.82 9.81 -4.20
CA GLY A 36 -16.83 9.29 -5.17
C GLY A 36 -15.39 9.75 -4.93
N GLU A 37 -15.16 10.55 -3.89
CA GLU A 37 -13.81 10.88 -3.43
C GLU A 37 -13.32 9.84 -2.41
N TYR A 38 -12.02 9.55 -2.45
CA TYR A 38 -11.35 8.63 -1.54
C TYR A 38 -10.37 9.41 -0.67
N GLU A 39 -10.54 9.32 0.65
CA GLU A 39 -9.69 9.99 1.63
C GLU A 39 -8.98 8.95 2.50
N VAL A 40 -7.64 9.05 2.59
CA VAL A 40 -6.84 8.22 3.50
C VAL A 40 -6.70 8.93 4.83
N SER A 41 -7.06 8.23 5.90
CA SER A 41 -6.86 8.68 7.27
C SER A 41 -5.97 7.71 8.03
N PHE A 42 -5.18 8.23 8.96
CA PHE A 42 -4.38 7.45 9.89
C PHE A 42 -5.07 7.35 11.25
N SER A 43 -4.94 6.20 11.90
CA SER A 43 -5.51 5.95 13.22
C SER A 43 -4.41 5.71 14.25
N ASP A 44 -4.62 6.24 15.45
CA ASP A 44 -3.82 5.95 16.65
C ASP A 44 -4.32 4.69 17.39
N ALA A 45 -5.26 3.94 16.80
CA ALA A 45 -5.82 2.72 17.38
C ALA A 45 -4.73 1.68 17.70
N GLY A 46 -4.95 0.90 18.76
CA GLY A 46 -4.04 -0.18 19.15
C GLY A 46 -4.19 -1.46 18.32
N SER A 47 -5.25 -1.55 17.51
CA SER A 47 -5.53 -2.71 16.63
C SER A 47 -6.45 -2.36 15.47
N MET A 48 -6.43 -3.17 14.40
CA MET A 48 -7.39 -3.02 13.28
C MET A 48 -8.84 -3.12 13.75
N ARG A 49 -9.14 -4.03 14.69
CA ARG A 49 -10.51 -4.20 15.21
C ARG A 49 -11.04 -2.98 15.95
N GLU A 50 -10.18 -2.25 16.65
CA GLU A 50 -10.54 -1.01 17.33
C GLU A 50 -10.90 0.07 16.31
N MET A 51 -10.03 0.29 15.32
CA MET A 51 -10.26 1.22 14.20
C MET A 51 -11.55 0.90 13.42
N GLN A 52 -11.82 -0.38 13.14
CA GLN A 52 -13.01 -0.82 12.40
C GLN A 52 -14.33 -0.54 13.14
N GLY A 53 -14.29 -0.38 14.46
CA GLY A 53 -15.48 -0.12 15.28
C GLY A 53 -15.88 1.36 15.37
N GLU A 54 -15.04 2.28 14.90
CA GLU A 54 -15.20 3.71 15.12
C GLU A 54 -15.69 4.47 13.89
N VAL A 55 -15.35 4.01 12.68
CA VAL A 55 -15.55 4.72 11.42
C VAL A 55 -16.08 3.77 10.34
N GLU A 56 -16.83 4.28 9.37
CA GLU A 56 -17.18 3.55 8.14
C GLU A 56 -16.01 3.63 7.16
N TRP A 57 -15.56 2.50 6.60
CA TRP A 57 -14.37 2.41 5.77
C TRP A 57 -14.59 1.44 4.61
N THR A 58 -13.95 1.69 3.46
CA THR A 58 -13.98 0.77 2.30
C THR A 58 -12.79 -0.19 2.29
N ALA A 59 -11.64 0.27 2.81
CA ALA A 59 -10.47 -0.55 3.09
C ALA A 59 -9.76 -0.06 4.35
N THR A 60 -9.13 -0.98 5.07
CA THR A 60 -8.26 -0.69 6.22
C THR A 60 -6.97 -1.47 6.10
N LEU A 61 -5.90 -0.95 6.71
CA LEU A 61 -4.57 -1.48 6.59
C LEU A 61 -3.77 -1.26 7.87
N LYS A 62 -2.96 -2.26 8.21
CA LYS A 62 -1.88 -2.19 9.18
C LYS A 62 -0.56 -2.41 8.46
N PHE A 63 0.37 -1.48 8.62
CA PHE A 63 1.71 -1.59 8.06
C PHE A 63 2.77 -1.48 9.14
N GLU A 64 3.66 -2.46 9.16
CA GLU A 64 4.77 -2.56 10.10
C GLU A 64 6.07 -2.74 9.32
N ASN A 65 6.91 -1.70 9.31
CA ASN A 65 8.18 -1.75 8.60
C ASN A 65 9.31 -2.18 9.55
N THR A 66 9.53 -3.50 9.65
CA THR A 66 10.61 -4.08 10.46
C THR A 66 11.77 -4.60 9.60
N VAL A 67 11.96 -4.07 8.39
CA VAL A 67 12.99 -4.56 7.45
C VAL A 67 14.39 -4.51 8.05
N ASN A 68 14.69 -3.49 8.86
CA ASN A 68 15.99 -3.36 9.52
C ASN A 68 16.21 -4.39 10.64
N LEU A 69 15.14 -4.94 11.22
CA LEU A 69 15.19 -5.88 12.32
C LEU A 69 15.03 -7.34 11.87
N THR A 70 14.09 -7.60 10.95
CA THR A 70 13.67 -8.94 10.54
C THR A 70 14.00 -9.26 9.08
N GLY A 71 14.30 -8.23 8.27
CA GLY A 71 14.38 -8.35 6.82
C GLY A 71 13.02 -8.27 6.11
N TRP A 72 11.92 -8.09 6.84
CA TRP A 72 10.55 -8.06 6.30
C TRP A 72 9.82 -6.78 6.71
N ALA A 73 8.97 -6.28 5.80
CA ALA A 73 7.85 -5.42 6.18
C ALA A 73 6.58 -6.27 6.15
N VAL A 74 5.65 -6.00 7.06
CA VAL A 74 4.38 -6.72 7.17
C VAL A 74 3.25 -5.77 6.81
N LEU A 75 2.42 -6.18 5.85
CA LEU A 75 1.22 -5.48 5.41
C LEU A 75 0.03 -6.40 5.67
N GLU A 76 -0.93 -5.93 6.45
CA GLU A 76 -2.23 -6.55 6.62
C GLU A 76 -3.27 -5.57 6.05
N LEU A 77 -4.14 -6.03 5.16
CA LEU A 77 -5.15 -5.21 4.49
C LEU A 77 -6.49 -5.95 4.49
N GLU A 78 -7.55 -5.23 4.77
CA GLU A 78 -8.92 -5.75 4.78
C GLU A 78 -9.84 -4.79 4.02
N THR A 79 -10.76 -5.33 3.23
CA THR A 79 -11.81 -4.59 2.53
C THR A 79 -13.17 -4.90 3.13
N ASP A 80 -14.12 -3.98 2.96
CA ASP A 80 -15.46 -4.12 3.52
C ASP A 80 -16.43 -4.71 2.49
N ASP A 81 -17.00 -5.87 2.83
CA ASP A 81 -17.87 -6.66 1.95
C ASP A 81 -19.24 -6.00 1.67
N ARG A 82 -19.54 -4.89 2.34
CA ARG A 82 -20.73 -4.07 2.09
C ARG A 82 -20.62 -3.24 0.81
N TYR A 83 -19.41 -3.04 0.28
CA TYR A 83 -19.18 -2.30 -0.97
C TYR A 83 -18.99 -3.25 -2.16
N SER A 84 -19.15 -2.72 -3.38
CA SER A 84 -18.87 -3.51 -4.59
C SER A 84 -17.40 -3.92 -4.64
N ASP A 85 -17.10 -5.03 -5.30
CA ASP A 85 -15.72 -5.53 -5.38
C ASP A 85 -14.80 -4.60 -6.19
N GLU A 86 -15.34 -3.78 -7.09
CA GLU A 86 -14.58 -2.71 -7.73
C GLU A 86 -14.15 -1.63 -6.73
N VAL A 87 -15.06 -1.17 -5.85
CA VAL A 87 -14.73 -0.20 -4.79
C VAL A 87 -13.73 -0.80 -3.81
N GLN A 88 -13.90 -2.07 -3.43
CA GLN A 88 -12.98 -2.78 -2.56
C GLN A 88 -11.59 -2.88 -3.19
N ALA A 89 -11.48 -3.30 -4.45
CA ALA A 89 -10.21 -3.45 -5.16
C ALA A 89 -9.48 -2.12 -5.36
N TYR A 90 -10.22 -1.06 -5.73
CA TYR A 90 -9.66 0.28 -5.82
C TYR A 90 -9.15 0.77 -4.47
N SER A 91 -10.00 0.69 -3.43
CA SER A 91 -9.66 1.16 -2.08
C SER A 91 -8.46 0.42 -1.51
N ALA A 92 -8.36 -0.89 -1.76
CA ALA A 92 -7.22 -1.70 -1.35
C ALA A 92 -5.92 -1.22 -2.01
N GLY A 93 -5.91 -1.09 -3.34
CA GLY A 93 -4.71 -0.64 -4.08
C GLY A 93 -4.33 0.79 -3.73
N PHE A 94 -5.31 1.69 -3.59
CA PHE A 94 -5.09 3.09 -3.21
C PHE A 94 -4.46 3.20 -1.82
N LEU A 95 -5.00 2.49 -0.83
CA LEU A 95 -4.51 2.51 0.55
C LEU A 95 -3.11 1.91 0.69
N GLU A 96 -2.85 0.79 -0.01
CA GLU A 96 -1.52 0.16 -0.06
C GLU A 96 -0.50 1.12 -0.65
N GLY A 97 -0.79 1.66 -1.85
CA GLY A 97 0.10 2.57 -2.56
C GLY A 97 0.42 3.83 -1.76
N PHE A 98 -0.60 4.40 -1.10
CA PHE A 98 -0.42 5.58 -0.25
C PHE A 98 0.43 5.28 0.99
N THR A 99 0.12 4.20 1.72
CA THR A 99 0.76 3.92 3.02
C THR A 99 2.18 3.36 2.87
N THR A 100 2.48 2.73 1.74
CA THR A 100 3.78 2.05 1.48
C THR A 100 4.64 2.77 0.44
N ALA A 101 4.28 3.99 0.06
CA ALA A 101 4.94 4.80 -0.99
C ALA A 101 6.48 4.83 -0.88
N ASP A 102 7.02 5.00 0.34
CA ASP A 102 8.48 5.02 0.56
C ASP A 102 9.14 3.70 0.16
N VAL A 103 8.53 2.56 0.52
CA VAL A 103 9.06 1.22 0.23
C VAL A 103 8.89 0.89 -1.25
N ILE A 104 7.77 1.27 -1.86
CA ILE A 104 7.55 1.16 -3.31
C ILE A 104 8.63 1.95 -4.07
N TYR A 105 8.89 3.19 -3.67
CA TYR A 105 9.92 4.03 -4.29
C TYR A 105 11.31 3.40 -4.18
N MET A 106 11.70 2.94 -2.99
CA MET A 106 12.98 2.26 -2.78
C MET A 106 13.08 0.99 -3.62
N HIS A 107 12.00 0.20 -3.70
CA HIS A 107 11.98 -1.02 -4.50
C HIS A 107 12.15 -0.72 -5.99
N TRP A 108 11.38 0.24 -6.52
CA TRP A 108 11.50 0.70 -7.90
C TRP A 108 12.91 1.22 -8.20
N TYR A 109 13.47 2.03 -7.31
CA TYR A 109 14.82 2.59 -7.49
C TYR A 109 15.88 1.49 -7.59
N ASN A 110 15.77 0.46 -6.74
CA ASN A 110 16.76 -0.61 -6.68
C ASN A 110 16.64 -1.64 -7.81
N THR A 111 15.46 -1.77 -8.42
CA THR A 111 15.18 -2.88 -9.37
C THR A 111 14.91 -2.41 -10.80
N MET A 112 14.27 -1.24 -10.95
CA MET A 112 13.74 -0.75 -12.23
C MET A 112 14.39 0.55 -12.70
N ASN A 113 15.09 1.28 -11.83
CA ASN A 113 15.77 2.51 -12.23
C ASN A 113 16.80 2.22 -13.34
N GLY A 114 16.71 2.96 -14.44
CA GLY A 114 17.55 2.75 -15.62
C GLY A 114 17.22 1.50 -16.45
N PHE A 115 16.07 0.84 -16.23
CA PHE A 115 15.71 -0.40 -16.95
C PHE A 115 15.76 -0.25 -18.48
N CYS A 116 15.43 0.91 -19.04
CA CYS A 116 15.48 1.14 -20.50
C CYS A 116 16.73 1.85 -21.00
N GLU A 117 17.69 2.19 -20.14
CA GLU A 117 18.92 2.87 -20.55
C GLU A 117 19.73 1.98 -21.51
N GLY A 118 20.09 2.54 -22.67
CA GLY A 118 20.81 1.82 -23.72
C GLY A 118 20.01 0.71 -24.43
N ARG A 119 18.71 0.54 -24.12
CA ARG A 119 17.85 -0.55 -24.63
C ARG A 119 16.58 -0.04 -25.33
N THR A 120 16.65 1.10 -25.99
CA THR A 120 15.48 1.80 -26.54
C THR A 120 14.61 0.95 -27.47
N GLU A 121 15.20 0.16 -28.37
CA GLU A 121 14.44 -0.67 -29.31
C GLU A 121 13.73 -1.84 -28.61
N ALA A 122 14.43 -2.54 -27.71
CA ALA A 122 13.85 -3.61 -26.91
C ALA A 122 12.71 -3.09 -26.03
N CYS A 123 12.91 -1.95 -25.34
CA CYS A 123 11.86 -1.33 -24.55
C CYS A 123 10.67 -0.88 -25.38
N ARG A 124 10.88 -0.35 -26.59
CA ARG A 124 9.77 -0.03 -27.51
C ARG A 124 8.96 -1.26 -27.88
N SER A 125 9.62 -2.38 -28.16
CA SER A 125 8.92 -3.63 -28.49
C SER A 125 8.14 -4.19 -27.30
N VAL A 126 8.68 -4.07 -26.07
CA VAL A 126 7.97 -4.47 -24.86
C VAL A 126 6.76 -3.57 -24.62
N GLN A 127 6.93 -2.25 -24.72
CA GLN A 127 5.83 -1.30 -24.55
C GLN A 127 4.70 -1.55 -25.57
N ASP A 128 5.04 -1.70 -26.85
CA ASP A 128 4.07 -1.99 -27.91
C ASP A 128 3.31 -3.29 -27.64
N HIS A 129 3.97 -4.32 -27.10
CA HIS A 129 3.30 -5.56 -26.70
C HIS A 129 2.36 -5.35 -25.51
N LEU A 130 2.81 -4.64 -24.48
CA LEU A 130 2.01 -4.34 -23.29
C LEU A 130 0.77 -3.51 -23.64
N ASP A 131 0.92 -2.48 -24.49
CA ASP A 131 -0.19 -1.62 -24.93
C ASP A 131 -1.24 -2.43 -25.72
N LYS A 132 -0.79 -3.29 -26.65
CA LYS A 132 -1.70 -4.16 -27.42
C LYS A 132 -2.40 -5.17 -26.53
N ASN A 133 -1.68 -5.78 -25.59
CA ASN A 133 -2.26 -6.74 -24.65
C ASN A 133 -3.27 -6.05 -23.73
N ARG A 134 -2.95 -4.85 -23.21
CA ARG A 134 -3.85 -4.02 -22.41
C ARG A 134 -5.12 -3.72 -23.17
N GLY A 135 -5.02 -3.20 -24.40
CA GLY A 135 -6.18 -2.90 -25.24
C GLY A 135 -7.05 -4.13 -25.55
N TRP A 136 -6.43 -5.31 -25.72
CA TRP A 136 -7.17 -6.55 -25.86
C TRP A 136 -7.90 -6.94 -24.57
N VAL A 137 -7.23 -6.90 -23.41
CA VAL A 137 -7.85 -7.19 -22.10
C VAL A 137 -9.01 -6.24 -21.83
N ASP A 138 -8.82 -4.94 -22.05
CA ASP A 138 -9.85 -3.92 -21.83
C ASP A 138 -11.10 -4.20 -22.71
N GLN A 139 -10.89 -4.59 -23.98
CA GLN A 139 -12.00 -4.98 -24.86
C GLN A 139 -12.73 -6.25 -24.36
N MET A 140 -11.98 -7.27 -23.92
CA MET A 140 -12.57 -8.50 -23.40
C MET A 140 -13.33 -8.26 -22.09
N VAL A 141 -12.87 -7.34 -21.24
CA VAL A 141 -13.61 -6.89 -20.05
C VAL A 141 -14.94 -6.26 -20.48
N VAL A 142 -14.91 -5.27 -21.38
CA VAL A 142 -16.14 -4.61 -21.88
C VAL A 142 -17.15 -5.60 -22.45
N ASP A 143 -16.67 -6.59 -23.20
CA ASP A 143 -17.56 -7.53 -23.90
C ASP A 143 -18.12 -8.62 -22.98
N TYR A 144 -17.43 -8.96 -21.88
CA TYR A 144 -17.70 -10.20 -21.15
C TYR A 144 -17.78 -10.11 -19.63
N SER A 145 -17.36 -9.02 -18.97
CA SER A 145 -17.33 -8.94 -17.49
C SER A 145 -18.70 -9.22 -16.86
N ASP A 146 -19.77 -8.71 -17.46
CA ASP A 146 -21.13 -8.78 -16.90
C ASP A 146 -21.70 -10.19 -16.82
N HIS A 147 -21.10 -11.16 -17.53
CA HIS A 147 -21.64 -12.52 -17.63
C HIS A 147 -20.59 -13.63 -17.67
N GLN A 148 -19.29 -13.32 -17.62
CA GLN A 148 -18.22 -14.30 -17.50
C GLN A 148 -17.37 -14.00 -16.25
N PRO A 149 -17.40 -14.89 -15.22
CA PRO A 149 -16.67 -14.66 -13.97
C PRO A 149 -15.18 -14.41 -14.14
N TYR A 150 -14.55 -15.00 -15.16
CA TYR A 150 -13.14 -14.75 -15.47
C TYR A 150 -12.88 -13.28 -15.82
N TRP A 151 -13.69 -12.70 -16.71
CA TRP A 151 -13.53 -11.32 -17.16
C TRP A 151 -13.98 -10.31 -16.10
N HIS A 152 -14.91 -10.70 -15.22
CA HIS A 152 -15.20 -9.95 -13.99
C HIS A 152 -13.98 -9.87 -13.07
N GLN A 153 -13.29 -10.99 -12.82
CA GLN A 153 -12.07 -10.94 -11.99
C GLN A 153 -10.94 -10.16 -12.67
N ALA A 154 -10.83 -10.24 -14.00
CA ALA A 154 -9.88 -9.43 -14.75
C ALA A 154 -10.20 -7.93 -14.66
N SER A 155 -11.48 -7.53 -14.67
CA SER A 155 -11.88 -6.14 -14.51
C SER A 155 -11.54 -5.63 -13.11
N VAL A 156 -11.93 -6.36 -12.06
CA VAL A 156 -11.64 -6.02 -10.65
C VAL A 156 -10.12 -5.87 -10.43
N GLY A 157 -9.31 -6.78 -10.96
CA GLY A 157 -7.84 -6.67 -10.88
C GLY A 157 -7.25 -5.48 -11.64
N ALA A 158 -7.94 -4.97 -12.66
CA ALA A 158 -7.48 -3.86 -13.50
C ALA A 158 -7.94 -2.47 -13.02
N VAL A 159 -8.89 -2.38 -12.07
CA VAL A 159 -9.44 -1.13 -11.53
C VAL A 159 -8.35 -0.22 -10.93
N THR A 160 -7.26 -0.80 -10.43
CA THR A 160 -6.10 -0.04 -9.89
C THR A 160 -5.34 0.78 -10.94
N GLN A 161 -5.65 0.62 -12.23
CA GLN A 161 -4.92 1.25 -13.35
C GLN A 161 -5.79 2.17 -14.22
N SER A 162 -7.11 2.24 -14.03
CA SER A 162 -8.01 3.04 -14.90
C SER A 162 -8.09 4.53 -14.55
N ASP A 163 -7.69 4.90 -13.33
CA ASP A 163 -7.86 6.26 -12.79
C ASP A 163 -6.54 7.02 -12.58
N ALA A 164 -5.44 6.55 -13.19
CA ALA A 164 -4.11 7.17 -13.13
C ALA A 164 -3.72 7.89 -14.43
#